data_AF-A0A1S7PE24-F1
#
_entry.id   AF-A0A1S7PE24-F1
#
_cell.length_a   1.000
_cell.length_b   1.000
_cell.length_c   1.000
_cell.angle_alpha   90.00
_cell.angle_beta   90.00
_cell.angle_gamma   90.00
#
_symmetry.space_group_name_H-M   'P 1'
#
loop_
_entity.id
_entity.type
_entity.pdbx_description
1 polymer ?
#
loop_
_entity_poly.entity_id
_entity_poly.type
_entity_poly.pdbx_seq_one_letter_code
_entity_poly.pdbx_strand_id
1 'polypeptide(L)'
;MQQEWKDLNADERCAAIIAIYPKTKGTGKEIAHALSQQFRVTISRNAVISHYNRHAPKLVDVPLTGTPNRAANSGNAGKKKLSPPKQAKEPIKVKRPSGLLLRSGGHFAQPVLVKPAATPPVLEQPLTAPEPLRLKLYQLERNQCRWPVEGDRENTLFCGAVTDEQESYCPCHRKMSIGIGSRAERDALRGRKAA
;
A
#
# COMPACT_ATOMS: atom_id res chain seq x y z
N MET A 1 -34.26 24.82 -5.98
CA MET A 1 -33.19 24.06 -6.68
C MET A 1 -32.51 23.18 -5.65
N GLN A 2 -32.53 21.86 -5.80
CA GLN A 2 -31.81 20.96 -4.89
C GLN A 2 -30.35 20.96 -5.32
N GLN A 3 -29.45 21.51 -4.50
CA GLN A 3 -28.01 21.41 -4.76
C GLN A 3 -27.58 19.94 -4.64
N GLU A 4 -26.87 19.43 -5.64
CA GLU A 4 -26.31 18.08 -5.56
C GLU A 4 -25.05 18.08 -4.69
N TRP A 5 -24.84 16.99 -3.95
CA TRP A 5 -23.63 16.80 -3.14
C TRP A 5 -22.31 16.97 -3.91
N LYS A 6 -22.33 16.66 -5.22
CA LYS A 6 -21.17 16.77 -6.12
C LYS A 6 -20.78 18.22 -6.39
N ASP A 7 -21.76 19.11 -6.43
CA ASP A 7 -21.57 20.52 -6.77
C ASP A 7 -21.20 21.37 -5.54
N LEU A 8 -21.35 20.80 -4.33
CA LEU A 8 -20.94 21.46 -3.11
C LEU A 8 -19.42 21.62 -3.02
N ASN A 9 -19.01 22.83 -2.64
CA ASN A 9 -17.66 23.15 -2.28
C ASN A 9 -17.23 22.40 -1.00
N ALA A 10 -15.92 22.31 -0.76
CA ALA A 10 -15.40 21.60 0.40
C ALA A 10 -15.94 22.16 1.74
N ASP A 11 -16.14 23.48 1.81
CA ASP A 11 -16.66 24.15 3.00
C ASP A 11 -18.14 23.86 3.24
N GLU A 12 -18.95 23.83 2.17
CA GLU A 12 -20.36 23.48 2.24
C GLU A 12 -20.54 22.01 2.64
N ARG A 13 -19.67 21.12 2.15
CA ARG A 13 -19.64 19.71 2.59
C ARG A 13 -19.28 19.58 4.06
N CYS A 14 -18.33 20.35 4.56
CA CYS A 14 -18.01 20.38 6.00
C CYS A 14 -19.21 20.87 6.82
N ALA A 15 -19.86 21.96 6.39
CA ALA A 15 -21.05 22.50 7.05
C ALA A 15 -22.21 21.48 7.08
N ALA A 16 -22.42 20.75 5.98
CA ALA A 16 -23.43 19.69 5.91
C ALA A 16 -23.12 18.53 6.88
N ILE A 17 -21.85 18.12 7.01
CA ILE A 17 -21.43 17.10 7.97
C ILE A 17 -21.68 17.58 9.40
N ILE A 18 -21.32 18.83 9.73
CA ILE A 18 -21.55 19.43 11.05
C ILE A 18 -23.05 19.47 11.39
N ALA A 19 -23.90 19.87 10.45
CA ALA A 19 -25.34 19.97 10.65
C ALA A 19 -26.02 18.60 10.88
N ILE A 20 -25.49 17.52 10.30
CA ILE A 20 -26.05 16.17 10.42
C ILE A 20 -25.51 15.42 11.63
N TYR A 21 -24.26 15.66 12.00
CA TYR A 21 -23.61 14.93 13.07
C TYR A 21 -24.44 14.77 14.37
N PRO A 22 -25.08 15.81 14.94
CA PRO A 22 -25.86 15.66 16.17
C PRO A 22 -27.08 14.73 16.03
N LYS A 23 -27.51 14.44 14.80
CA LYS A 23 -28.61 13.50 14.50
C LYS A 23 -28.14 12.05 14.32
N THR A 24 -26.84 11.81 14.35
CA THR A 24 -26.21 10.49 14.12
C THR A 24 -25.39 10.07 15.32
N LYS A 25 -24.96 8.81 15.39
CA LYS A 25 -24.04 8.35 16.45
C LYS A 25 -22.59 8.78 16.20
N GLY A 26 -22.34 9.59 15.17
CA GLY A 26 -21.03 10.07 14.75
C GLY A 26 -20.24 9.12 13.86
N THR A 27 -20.81 7.98 13.46
CA THR A 27 -20.10 7.02 12.60
C THR A 27 -20.14 7.47 11.14
N GLY A 28 -19.04 7.28 10.41
CA GLY A 28 -18.99 7.64 8.99
C GLY A 28 -20.02 6.94 8.10
N LYS A 29 -20.56 5.78 8.52
CA LYS A 29 -21.63 5.07 7.81
C LYS A 29 -22.98 5.79 7.98
N GLU A 30 -23.32 6.18 9.21
CA GLU A 30 -24.58 6.84 9.52
C GLU A 30 -24.62 8.26 8.96
N ILE A 31 -23.50 9.00 9.04
CA ILE A 31 -23.39 10.33 8.43
C ILE A 31 -23.59 10.22 6.91
N ALA A 32 -22.97 9.24 6.26
CA ALA A 32 -23.16 9.01 4.83
C ALA A 32 -24.63 8.68 4.47
N HIS A 33 -25.30 7.86 5.29
CA HIS A 33 -26.70 7.52 5.09
C HIS A 33 -27.62 8.74 5.25
N ALA A 34 -27.44 9.53 6.31
CA ALA A 34 -28.21 10.74 6.57
C ALA A 34 -27.99 11.81 5.47
N LEU A 35 -26.73 11.99 5.03
CA LEU A 35 -26.42 12.85 3.88
C LEU A 35 -27.10 12.34 2.61
N SER A 36 -27.12 11.03 2.37
CA SER A 36 -27.75 10.44 1.18
C SER A 36 -29.25 10.69 1.16
N GLN A 37 -29.90 10.66 2.32
CA GLN A 37 -31.33 11.00 2.45
C GLN A 37 -31.58 12.49 2.21
N GLN A 38 -30.75 13.38 2.74
CA GLN A 38 -30.91 14.83 2.61
C GLN A 38 -30.71 15.29 1.16
N PHE A 39 -29.66 14.81 0.49
CA PHE A 39 -29.31 15.23 -0.86
C PHE A 39 -29.91 14.34 -1.96
N ARG A 40 -30.62 13.27 -1.60
CA ARG A 40 -31.19 12.27 -2.53
C ARG A 40 -30.16 11.68 -3.50
N VAL A 41 -28.90 11.59 -3.07
CA VAL A 41 -27.77 11.04 -3.84
C VAL A 41 -27.07 9.98 -2.99
N THR A 42 -26.67 8.86 -3.59
CA THR A 42 -25.92 7.82 -2.89
C THR A 42 -24.52 8.30 -2.53
N ILE A 43 -24.31 8.60 -1.25
CA ILE A 43 -23.00 9.00 -0.71
C ILE A 43 -22.42 7.81 0.05
N SER A 44 -21.24 7.37 -0.40
CA SER A 44 -20.57 6.24 0.25
C SER A 44 -19.88 6.66 1.56
N ARG A 45 -19.78 5.72 2.50
CA ARG A 45 -18.99 5.90 3.74
C ARG A 45 -17.56 6.36 3.45
N ASN A 46 -16.92 5.80 2.42
CA ASN A 46 -15.53 6.12 2.09
C ASN A 46 -15.39 7.56 1.58
N ALA A 47 -16.40 8.11 0.89
CA ALA A 47 -16.41 9.50 0.48
C ALA A 47 -16.39 10.44 1.70
N VAL A 48 -17.22 10.16 2.71
CA VAL A 48 -17.28 10.94 3.96
C VAL A 48 -15.96 10.84 4.73
N ILE A 49 -15.42 9.63 4.94
CA ILE A 49 -14.14 9.43 5.65
C ILE A 49 -12.99 10.13 4.93
N SER A 50 -12.93 9.97 3.60
CA SER A 50 -11.88 10.58 2.79
C SER A 50 -11.95 12.11 2.84
N HIS A 51 -13.16 12.68 2.82
CA HIS A 51 -13.38 14.11 2.98
C HIS A 51 -12.99 14.59 4.38
N TYR A 52 -13.41 13.87 5.42
CA TYR A 52 -13.06 14.15 6.82
C TYR A 52 -11.54 14.22 7.04
N ASN A 53 -10.80 13.23 6.55
CA ASN A 53 -9.34 13.18 6.73
C ASN A 53 -8.60 14.32 6.04
N ARG A 54 -9.11 14.85 4.93
CA ARG A 54 -8.53 16.01 4.23
C ARG A 54 -8.85 17.34 4.90
N HIS A 55 -9.97 17.41 5.60
CA HIS A 55 -10.49 18.64 6.22
C HIS A 55 -10.64 18.52 7.74
N ALA A 56 -9.83 17.66 8.37
CA ALA A 56 -9.86 17.43 9.81
C ALA A 56 -9.77 18.72 10.65
N PRO A 57 -8.99 19.76 10.27
CA PRO A 57 -8.96 21.02 11.00
C PRO A 57 -10.30 21.77 11.06
N LYS A 58 -11.21 21.53 10.10
CA LYS A 58 -12.54 22.16 10.03
C LYS A 58 -13.62 21.35 10.75
N LEU A 59 -13.31 20.12 11.17
CA LEU A 59 -14.27 19.17 11.75
C LEU A 59 -13.83 18.70 13.15
N VAL A 60 -13.09 19.54 13.87
CA VAL A 60 -12.55 19.25 15.21
C VAL A 60 -13.67 19.02 16.23
N ASP A 61 -14.75 19.79 16.12
CA ASP A 61 -15.92 19.70 17.02
C ASP A 61 -16.78 18.45 16.76
N VAL A 62 -16.48 17.72 15.69
CA VAL A 62 -17.31 16.67 15.11
C VAL A 62 -16.48 15.40 14.88
N PRO A 63 -15.91 14.78 15.94
CA PRO A 63 -15.03 13.64 15.79
C PRO A 63 -15.77 12.41 15.27
N LEU A 64 -15.30 11.81 14.17
CA LEU A 64 -15.87 10.55 13.70
C LEU A 64 -15.70 9.47 14.78
N THR A 65 -16.82 8.94 15.27
CA THR A 65 -16.84 7.84 16.23
C THR A 65 -16.76 6.50 15.49
N GLY A 66 -16.10 5.55 16.14
CA GLY A 66 -15.76 4.26 15.56
C GLY A 66 -14.31 4.25 15.13
N THR A 67 -13.49 3.59 15.94
CA THR A 67 -12.15 3.18 15.53
C THR A 67 -12.25 2.54 14.14
N PRO A 68 -11.45 2.97 13.14
CA PRO A 68 -11.34 2.19 11.91
C PRO A 68 -11.00 0.78 12.37
N ASN A 69 -11.88 -0.18 12.04
CA ASN A 69 -11.83 -1.56 12.51
C ASN A 69 -10.68 -2.32 11.84
N ARG A 70 -9.48 -1.73 11.84
CA ARG A 70 -8.23 -2.26 11.30
C ARG A 70 -7.44 -2.99 12.39
N ALA A 71 -7.77 -2.77 13.66
CA ALA A 71 -7.03 -3.30 14.82
C ALA A 71 -7.48 -4.71 15.27
N ALA A 72 -8.59 -5.26 14.77
CA ALA A 72 -9.02 -6.62 15.16
C ALA A 72 -8.42 -7.74 14.29
N ASN A 73 -7.78 -7.42 13.14
CA ASN A 73 -7.20 -8.44 12.23
C ASN A 73 -5.77 -8.13 11.74
N SER A 74 -5.10 -7.13 12.32
CA SER A 74 -3.65 -6.94 12.12
C SER A 74 -2.93 -7.20 13.44
N GLY A 75 -2.92 -8.47 13.84
CA GLY A 75 -1.96 -8.95 14.81
C GLY A 75 -0.56 -8.65 14.30
N ASN A 76 0.23 -8.04 15.19
CA ASN A 76 1.69 -7.92 15.12
C ASN A 76 2.27 -6.66 14.45
N ALA A 77 2.16 -5.51 15.13
CA ALA A 77 3.20 -4.48 15.11
C ALA A 77 3.18 -3.71 16.44
N GLY A 78 4.33 -3.69 17.11
CA GLY A 78 4.45 -3.45 18.54
C GLY A 78 4.03 -2.06 19.01
N LYS A 79 3.38 -2.04 20.17
CA LYS A 79 3.48 -0.93 21.12
C LYS A 79 4.32 -1.40 22.30
N LYS A 80 5.61 -1.04 22.28
CA LYS A 80 6.42 -0.95 23.50
C LYS A 80 5.77 0.12 24.38
N LYS A 81 4.99 -0.30 25.37
CA LYS A 81 4.80 0.49 26.59
C LYS A 81 5.85 -0.01 27.58
N LEU A 82 6.79 0.86 27.97
CA LEU A 82 7.61 0.61 29.14
C LEU A 82 6.70 0.62 30.36
N SER A 83 6.70 -0.50 31.08
CA SER A 83 6.11 -0.63 32.42
C SER A 83 7.25 -0.58 33.46
N PRO A 84 7.01 -0.10 34.69
CA PRO A 84 8.02 -0.07 35.76
C PRO A 84 8.33 -1.49 36.32
N PRO A 85 9.45 -1.67 37.04
CA PRO A 85 9.98 -3.00 37.35
C PRO A 85 9.09 -3.69 38.38
N LYS A 86 8.49 -4.82 37.99
CA LYS A 86 7.70 -5.65 38.91
C LYS A 86 8.46 -6.95 39.19
N GLN A 87 8.66 -7.17 40.49
CA GLN A 87 9.50 -8.14 41.17
C GLN A 87 9.29 -9.60 40.73
N ALA A 88 10.37 -10.37 40.90
CA ALA A 88 10.49 -11.80 40.65
C ALA A 88 9.37 -12.62 41.32
N LYS A 89 8.70 -13.47 40.53
CA LYS A 89 7.91 -14.60 41.01
C LYS A 89 8.00 -15.80 40.05
N GLU A 90 8.59 -16.86 40.59
CA GLU A 90 8.30 -18.31 40.44
C GLU A 90 8.33 -19.03 39.06
N PRO A 91 8.71 -20.34 39.06
CA PRO A 91 9.05 -21.08 37.85
C PRO A 91 7.84 -21.33 36.93
N ILE A 92 8.07 -21.07 35.66
CA ILE A 92 7.15 -21.24 34.54
C ILE A 92 6.73 -22.72 34.45
N LYS A 93 5.46 -23.02 34.74
CA LYS A 93 4.84 -24.30 34.36
C LYS A 93 4.85 -24.41 32.84
N VAL A 94 5.66 -25.33 32.33
CA VAL A 94 5.75 -25.68 30.90
C VAL A 94 4.36 -26.16 30.44
N LYS A 95 3.71 -25.37 29.60
CA LYS A 95 2.42 -25.74 28.99
C LYS A 95 2.68 -26.95 28.08
N ARG A 96 1.99 -28.06 28.35
CA ARG A 96 1.97 -29.23 27.47
C ARG A 96 1.48 -28.80 26.08
N PRO A 97 2.14 -29.22 24.98
CA PRO A 97 1.64 -28.95 23.64
C PRO A 97 0.26 -29.57 23.46
N SER A 98 -0.63 -28.83 22.80
CA SER A 98 -2.01 -29.24 22.53
C SER A 98 -2.05 -30.58 21.79
N GLY A 99 -2.98 -31.47 22.19
CA GLY A 99 -3.14 -32.82 21.66
C GLY A 99 -3.53 -32.93 20.18
N LEU A 100 -3.50 -31.82 19.44
CA LEU A 100 -3.71 -31.80 17.99
C LEU A 100 -2.53 -32.40 17.23
N LEU A 101 -1.33 -32.42 17.82
CA LEU A 101 -0.13 -33.04 17.20
C LEU A 101 -0.07 -34.57 17.34
N LEU A 102 -0.92 -35.17 18.18
CA LEU A 102 -0.92 -36.64 18.36
C LEU A 102 -1.90 -37.38 17.43
N ARG A 103 -2.84 -36.66 16.78
CA ARG A 103 -3.92 -37.29 16.02
C ARG A 103 -3.64 -37.44 14.52
N SER A 104 -2.69 -36.69 14.01
CA SER A 104 -2.16 -36.83 12.65
C SER A 104 -0.84 -37.60 12.74
N GLY A 105 -0.95 -38.93 12.81
CA GLY A 105 0.15 -39.90 12.95
C GLY A 105 1.48 -39.34 12.45
N GLY A 106 2.37 -39.05 13.40
CA GLY A 106 3.66 -38.43 13.16
C GLY A 106 4.56 -39.31 12.32
N HIS A 107 4.34 -39.30 11.00
CA HIS A 107 5.41 -39.51 10.05
C HIS A 107 6.31 -38.29 10.20
N PHE A 108 7.33 -38.42 11.05
CA PHE A 108 8.55 -37.64 10.88
C PHE A 108 8.91 -37.76 9.41
N ALA A 109 8.79 -36.66 8.68
CA ALA A 109 9.21 -36.60 7.29
C ALA A 109 10.65 -37.14 7.25
N GLN A 110 10.83 -38.27 6.59
CA GLN A 110 12.15 -38.80 6.28
C GLN A 110 12.96 -37.64 5.70
N PRO A 111 14.20 -37.39 6.16
CA PRO A 111 15.02 -36.33 5.60
C PRO A 111 15.17 -36.61 4.10
N VAL A 112 14.46 -35.84 3.29
CA VAL A 112 14.59 -35.89 1.85
C VAL A 112 16.02 -35.50 1.56
N LEU A 113 16.77 -36.41 0.95
CA LEU A 113 18.13 -36.18 0.46
C LEU A 113 18.06 -34.98 -0.50
N VAL A 114 18.41 -33.79 0.00
CA VAL A 114 18.41 -32.57 -0.79
C VAL A 114 19.49 -32.73 -1.84
N LYS A 115 19.09 -32.88 -3.11
CA LYS A 115 20.02 -32.82 -4.25
C LYS A 115 20.90 -31.58 -4.09
N PRO A 116 22.23 -31.68 -4.24
CA PRO A 116 23.12 -30.54 -4.09
C PRO A 116 22.62 -29.40 -4.98
N ALA A 117 22.43 -28.24 -4.33
CA ALA A 117 21.91 -27.05 -4.95
C ALA A 117 22.69 -26.74 -6.23
N ALA A 118 21.95 -26.51 -7.31
CA ALA A 118 22.51 -25.99 -8.55
C ALA A 118 23.42 -24.80 -8.22
N THR A 119 24.59 -24.78 -8.83
CA THR A 119 25.58 -23.70 -8.75
C THR A 119 24.86 -22.35 -8.80
N PRO A 120 25.10 -21.44 -7.83
CA PRO A 120 24.46 -20.13 -7.84
C PRO A 120 24.76 -19.47 -9.19
N PRO A 121 23.75 -18.91 -9.88
CA PRO A 121 23.98 -18.22 -11.14
C PRO A 121 25.03 -17.14 -10.88
N VAL A 122 26.12 -17.21 -11.66
CA VAL A 122 27.16 -16.20 -11.68
C VAL A 122 26.46 -14.85 -11.80
N LEU A 123 26.65 -13.99 -10.79
CA LEU A 123 26.15 -12.63 -10.82
C LEU A 123 26.75 -11.96 -12.05
N GLU A 124 25.95 -11.83 -13.11
CA GLU A 124 26.30 -11.04 -14.28
C GLU A 124 26.75 -9.67 -13.76
N GLN A 125 27.99 -9.31 -14.10
CA GLN A 125 28.57 -8.03 -13.70
C GLN A 125 27.58 -6.91 -14.06
N PRO A 126 27.42 -5.90 -13.18
CA PRO A 126 26.52 -4.80 -13.47
C PRO A 126 26.95 -4.16 -14.79
N LEU A 127 26.07 -4.23 -15.78
CA LEU A 127 26.23 -3.52 -17.05
C LEU A 127 26.49 -2.07 -16.70
N THR A 128 27.73 -1.60 -16.91
CA THR A 128 28.10 -0.21 -16.69
C THR A 128 27.13 0.65 -17.49
N ALA A 129 26.39 1.51 -16.79
CA ALA A 129 25.41 2.38 -17.43
C ALA A 129 26.14 3.21 -18.52
N PRO A 130 25.62 3.25 -19.76
CA PRO A 130 26.23 4.05 -20.81
C PRO A 130 26.23 5.52 -20.38
N GLU A 131 27.25 6.28 -20.81
CA GLU A 131 27.32 7.70 -20.53
C GLU A 131 26.06 8.40 -21.08
N PRO A 132 25.29 9.09 -20.22
CA PRO A 132 24.02 9.66 -20.63
C PRO A 132 24.25 10.85 -21.57
N LEU A 133 23.56 10.86 -22.70
CA LEU A 133 23.59 11.97 -23.66
C LEU A 133 22.86 13.23 -23.15
N ARG A 134 22.13 13.11 -22.04
CA ARG A 134 21.42 14.23 -21.37
C ARG A 134 20.53 15.03 -22.32
N LEU A 135 19.71 14.33 -23.08
CA LEU A 135 18.79 14.94 -24.04
C LEU A 135 17.53 15.44 -23.35
N LYS A 136 16.92 16.51 -23.86
CA LYS A 136 15.59 16.96 -23.43
C LYS A 136 14.48 16.10 -24.05
N LEU A 137 13.28 16.14 -23.47
CA LEU A 137 12.15 15.31 -23.93
C LEU A 137 11.85 15.45 -25.43
N TYR A 138 11.91 16.67 -25.96
CA TYR A 138 11.62 16.97 -27.37
C TYR A 138 12.79 16.65 -28.32
N GLN A 139 13.97 16.33 -27.79
CA GLN A 139 15.15 15.93 -28.57
C GLN A 139 15.25 14.40 -28.70
N LEU A 140 14.42 13.65 -27.96
CA LEU A 140 14.43 12.20 -27.98
C LEU A 140 13.77 11.65 -29.26
N GLU A 141 14.49 10.78 -29.95
CA GLU A 141 13.95 10.03 -31.08
C GLU A 141 13.15 8.79 -30.62
N ARG A 142 12.57 8.06 -31.58
CA ARG A 142 11.77 6.86 -31.28
C ARG A 142 12.59 5.73 -30.66
N ASN A 143 13.85 5.59 -31.06
CA ASN A 143 14.76 4.51 -30.65
C ASN A 143 15.80 4.98 -29.62
N GLN A 144 15.40 5.89 -28.73
CA GLN A 144 16.26 6.46 -27.70
C GLN A 144 15.66 6.31 -26.31
N CYS A 145 16.53 6.05 -25.34
CA CYS A 145 16.16 5.72 -23.98
C CYS A 145 15.57 6.93 -23.25
N ARG A 146 14.34 6.76 -22.75
CA ARG A 146 13.56 7.78 -22.03
C ARG A 146 13.75 7.76 -20.51
N TRP A 147 14.87 7.22 -20.02
CA TRP A 147 15.13 7.16 -18.59
C TRP A 147 15.60 8.54 -18.08
N PRO A 148 14.95 9.12 -17.05
CA PRO A 148 15.36 10.39 -16.48
C PRO A 148 16.64 10.23 -15.65
N VAL A 149 17.64 11.09 -15.90
CA VAL A 149 18.97 11.02 -15.26
C VAL A 149 19.17 12.17 -14.28
N GLU A 150 18.89 13.39 -14.71
CA GLU A 150 19.14 14.62 -13.93
C GLU A 150 18.02 15.64 -14.15
N GLY A 151 17.84 16.56 -13.20
CA GLY A 151 16.93 17.71 -13.30
C GLY A 151 15.52 17.48 -12.74
N ASP A 152 14.79 18.57 -12.58
CA ASP A 152 13.42 18.60 -12.05
C ASP A 152 12.43 19.10 -13.11
N ARG A 153 11.29 18.41 -13.23
CA ARG A 153 10.14 18.79 -14.08
C ARG A 153 10.54 19.09 -15.53
N GLU A 154 10.50 20.36 -15.93
CA GLU A 154 10.79 20.83 -17.29
C GLU A 154 12.27 20.73 -17.67
N ASN A 155 13.16 20.69 -16.69
CA ASN A 155 14.60 20.55 -16.88
C ASN A 155 15.07 19.09 -16.75
N THR A 156 14.14 18.13 -16.80
CA THR A 156 14.49 16.71 -16.75
C THR A 156 15.27 16.31 -18.01
N LEU A 157 16.48 15.83 -17.82
CA LEU A 157 17.37 15.31 -18.84
C LEU A 157 17.28 13.79 -18.88
N PHE A 158 17.28 13.24 -20.10
CA PHE A 158 17.08 11.82 -20.36
C PHE A 158 18.36 11.16 -20.85
N CYS A 159 18.47 9.85 -20.63
CA CYS A 159 19.64 9.05 -20.99
C CYS A 159 19.98 9.13 -22.49
N GLY A 160 18.99 9.00 -23.39
CA GLY A 160 19.20 9.14 -24.83
C GLY A 160 19.95 8.01 -25.52
N ALA A 161 20.45 7.00 -24.78
CA ALA A 161 21.12 5.84 -25.36
C ALA A 161 20.22 5.08 -26.34
N VAL A 162 20.81 4.47 -27.38
CA VAL A 162 20.09 3.70 -28.40
C VAL A 162 19.31 2.55 -27.75
N THR A 163 18.07 2.35 -28.20
CA THR A 163 17.20 1.25 -27.79
C THR A 163 16.89 0.34 -28.98
N ASP A 164 16.50 -0.89 -28.67
CA ASP A 164 15.95 -1.81 -29.66
C ASP A 164 14.60 -1.29 -30.17
N GLU A 165 14.17 -1.81 -31.32
CA GLU A 165 12.87 -1.44 -31.91
C GLU A 165 11.74 -1.72 -30.91
N GLN A 166 10.90 -0.72 -30.67
CA GLN A 166 9.75 -0.72 -29.74
C GLN A 166 10.06 -0.65 -28.23
N GLU A 167 11.33 -0.63 -27.82
CA GLU A 167 11.68 -0.50 -26.42
C GLU A 167 11.77 0.99 -25.99
N SER A 168 11.28 1.31 -24.79
CA SER A 168 11.35 2.69 -24.25
C SER A 168 12.64 2.98 -23.49
N TYR A 169 13.37 1.94 -23.10
CA TYR A 169 14.57 2.03 -22.27
C TYR A 169 15.71 1.20 -22.86
N CYS A 170 16.94 1.66 -22.70
CA CYS A 170 18.12 0.87 -23.07
C CYS A 170 18.25 -0.36 -22.15
N PRO A 171 19.04 -1.39 -22.51
CA PRO A 171 19.15 -2.62 -21.72
C PRO A 171 19.48 -2.40 -20.24
N CYS A 172 20.32 -1.40 -19.93
CA CYS A 172 20.65 -1.02 -18.55
C CYS A 172 19.42 -0.48 -17.79
N HIS A 173 18.77 0.54 -18.33
CA HIS A 173 17.60 1.16 -17.69
C HIS A 173 16.36 0.27 -17.72
N ARG A 174 16.24 -0.66 -18.67
CA ARG A 174 15.21 -1.70 -18.65
C ARG A 174 15.37 -2.59 -17.43
N LYS A 175 16.59 -3.06 -17.12
CA LYS A 175 16.87 -3.85 -15.90
C LYS A 175 16.56 -3.02 -14.63
N MET A 176 16.88 -1.73 -14.62
CA MET A 176 16.58 -0.84 -13.48
C MET A 176 15.08 -0.53 -13.32
N SER A 177 14.31 -0.52 -14.41
CA SER A 177 12.87 -0.28 -14.40
C SER A 177 12.08 -1.40 -13.71
N ILE A 178 12.67 -2.59 -13.63
CA ILE A 178 12.08 -3.75 -12.97
C ILE A 178 12.24 -3.57 -11.46
N GLY A 179 11.23 -2.97 -10.84
CA GLY A 179 11.11 -2.95 -9.39
C GLY A 179 10.83 -4.35 -8.82
N ILE A 180 10.97 -4.50 -7.50
CA ILE A 180 10.58 -5.70 -6.74
C ILE A 180 9.09 -6.07 -6.92
N GLY A 181 8.31 -5.14 -7.48
CA GLY A 181 6.87 -5.22 -7.64
C GLY A 181 6.14 -4.86 -6.36
N SER A 182 4.93 -4.33 -6.50
CA SER A 182 4.04 -4.10 -5.35
C SER A 182 3.70 -5.42 -4.65
N ARG A 183 3.25 -5.37 -3.39
CA ARG A 183 2.78 -6.59 -2.69
C ARG A 183 1.67 -7.30 -3.48
N ALA A 184 0.77 -6.52 -4.09
CA ALA A 184 -0.32 -7.03 -4.92
C ALA A 184 0.20 -7.75 -6.19
N GLU A 185 1.18 -7.17 -6.89
CA GLU A 185 1.81 -7.82 -8.06
C GLU A 185 2.50 -9.14 -7.68
N ARG A 186 3.23 -9.16 -6.55
CA ARG A 186 3.88 -10.37 -6.05
C ARG A 186 2.88 -11.46 -5.66
N ASP A 187 1.79 -11.08 -5.01
CA ASP A 187 0.73 -12.03 -4.61
C ASP A 187 -0.01 -12.58 -5.85
N ALA A 188 -0.24 -11.75 -6.88
CA ALA A 188 -0.86 -12.18 -8.14
C ALA A 188 -0.02 -13.23 -8.88
N LEU A 189 1.31 -13.08 -8.90
CA LEU A 189 2.21 -14.08 -9.51
C LEU A 189 2.20 -15.42 -8.75
N ARG A 190 2.04 -15.40 -7.41
CA ARG A 190 1.94 -16.62 -6.59
C ARG A 190 0.64 -17.38 -6.86
N GLY A 191 -0.47 -16.66 -7.05
CA GLY A 191 -1.76 -17.26 -7.36
C GLY A 191 -1.77 -18.03 -8.68
N ARG A 192 -0.98 -17.59 -9.68
CA ARG A 192 -0.91 -18.26 -11.00
C ARG A 192 -0.09 -19.55 -11.02
N LYS A 193 0.80 -19.77 -10.04
CA LYS A 193 1.61 -21.01 -9.96
C LYS A 193 0.90 -22.17 -9.25
N ALA A 194 -0.27 -21.92 -8.66
CA ALA A 194 -1.05 -22.91 -7.92
C ALA A 194 -2.26 -23.46 -8.71
N ALA A 195 -2.35 -23.13 -10.01
CA ALA A 195 -3.32 -23.67 -10.97
C ALA A 195 -2.57 -24.44 -12.05
#